data_AF-A0A7Y5PMJ1-F1
#
_entry.id   AF-A0A7Y5PMJ1-F1
#
_cell.length_a   1.000
_cell.length_b   1.000
_cell.length_c   1.000
_cell.angle_alpha   90.00
_cell.angle_beta   90.00
_cell.angle_gamma   90.00
#
_symmetry.space_group_name_H-M   'P 1'
#
loop_
_entity.id
_entity.type
_entity.pdbx_description
1 polymer ?
#
loop_
_entity_poly.entity_id
_entity_poly.type
_entity_poly.pdbx_seq_one_letter_code
_entity_poly.pdbx_strand_id
1 'polypeptide(L)'
;AMVQQAIDAWGRVDVLVNNAGILRDKTFAKMELNDFRFVMDVHLMGAVHCTRAVWDIMRERNYGRIVMTTSSSGLYGNFGQSNYGAAKMALVGLMQTLSIEGARNDIRVNCLAPTAHTRMTEDLMPPQVLAALAPEAVVPAMLVLASEGAPTRAIACAGAGGYEAAHITLTQGVHLGLGPDVPEQLAQAWDHVCDRTDEVVPENGSVQGSREIAKAMAAAR
;
A
#
# COMPACT_ATOMS: atom_id res chain seq x y z
N ALA A 1 -25.28 4.98 3.97
CA ALA A 1 -26.11 3.77 3.82
C ALA A 1 -25.39 2.53 4.38
N MET A 2 -24.29 2.05 3.76
CA MET A 2 -23.61 0.81 4.20
C MET A 2 -23.17 0.81 5.68
N VAL A 3 -22.45 1.84 6.14
CA VAL A 3 -21.99 1.91 7.55
C VAL A 3 -23.18 2.00 8.51
N GLN A 4 -24.20 2.81 8.18
CA GLN A 4 -25.40 2.93 9.00
C GLN A 4 -26.12 1.58 9.15
N GLN A 5 -26.25 0.79 8.06
CA GLN A 5 -26.83 -0.55 8.13
C GLN A 5 -26.07 -1.46 9.11
N ALA A 6 -24.74 -1.38 9.13
CA ALA A 6 -23.94 -2.15 10.07
C ALA A 6 -24.13 -1.69 11.52
N ILE A 7 -24.23 -0.38 11.74
CA ILE A 7 -24.54 0.19 13.05
C ILE A 7 -25.95 -0.20 13.51
N ASP A 8 -26.95 -0.14 12.62
CA ASP A 8 -28.33 -0.51 12.95
C ASP A 8 -28.45 -2.00 13.29
N ALA A 9 -27.71 -2.86 12.59
CA ALA A 9 -27.76 -4.31 12.78
C ALA A 9 -26.93 -4.79 13.99
N TRP A 10 -25.75 -4.20 14.22
CA TRP A 10 -24.78 -4.74 15.18
C TRP A 10 -24.26 -3.72 16.21
N GLY A 11 -24.65 -2.44 16.11
CA GLY A 11 -24.27 -1.38 17.05
C GLY A 11 -22.79 -0.97 17.00
N ARG A 12 -22.00 -1.53 16.07
CA ARG A 12 -20.57 -1.26 15.92
C ARG A 12 -20.05 -1.62 14.53
N VAL A 13 -18.91 -1.05 14.17
CA VAL A 13 -18.09 -1.46 13.03
C VAL A 13 -16.65 -1.56 13.48
N ASP A 14 -16.10 -2.77 13.47
CA ASP A 14 -14.76 -3.06 13.99
C ASP A 14 -13.72 -3.27 12.91
N VAL A 15 -14.18 -3.80 11.77
CA VAL A 15 -13.34 -4.17 10.64
C VAL A 15 -13.92 -3.54 9.38
N LEU A 16 -13.05 -2.91 8.59
CA LEU A 16 -13.35 -2.46 7.24
C LEU A 16 -12.35 -3.08 6.26
N VAL A 17 -12.86 -3.79 5.25
CA VAL A 17 -12.03 -4.31 4.15
C VAL A 17 -12.39 -3.57 2.87
N ASN A 18 -11.52 -2.67 2.44
CA ASN A 18 -11.65 -1.91 1.19
C ASN A 18 -11.21 -2.77 0.00
N ASN A 19 -12.12 -3.64 -0.47
CA ASN A 19 -11.85 -4.60 -1.55
C ASN A 19 -12.44 -4.20 -2.92
N ALA A 20 -13.44 -3.31 -2.97
CA ALA A 20 -14.11 -2.94 -4.21
C ALA A 20 -13.10 -2.43 -5.26
N GLY A 21 -13.28 -2.86 -6.52
CA GLY A 21 -12.35 -2.53 -7.59
C GLY A 21 -12.85 -2.86 -8.99
N ILE A 22 -12.32 -2.16 -9.98
CA ILE A 22 -12.58 -2.32 -11.41
C ILE A 22 -11.29 -2.21 -12.23
N LEU A 23 -11.33 -2.64 -13.50
CA LEU A 23 -10.23 -2.51 -14.45
C LEU A 23 -10.62 -1.69 -15.69
N ARG A 24 -9.66 -0.93 -16.21
CA ARG A 24 -9.74 -0.12 -17.45
C ARG A 24 -8.36 -0.08 -18.09
N ASP A 25 -7.89 -1.25 -18.49
CA ASP A 25 -6.49 -1.44 -18.91
C ASP A 25 -6.28 -0.93 -20.33
N LYS A 26 -5.34 0.01 -20.48
CA LYS A 26 -4.90 0.59 -21.75
C LYS A 26 -3.45 1.03 -21.60
N THR A 27 -2.67 0.98 -22.70
CA THR A 27 -1.38 1.66 -22.72
C THR A 27 -1.57 3.13 -22.40
N PHE A 28 -0.60 3.76 -21.73
CA PHE A 28 -0.76 5.15 -21.28
C PHE A 28 -1.09 6.10 -22.44
N ALA A 29 -0.46 5.92 -23.60
CA ALA A 29 -0.73 6.71 -24.80
C ALA A 29 -2.16 6.59 -25.35
N LYS A 30 -2.88 5.51 -25.00
CA LYS A 30 -4.27 5.25 -25.40
C LYS A 30 -5.26 5.44 -24.24
N MET A 31 -4.79 5.87 -23.07
CA MET A 31 -5.60 5.99 -21.87
C MET A 31 -6.45 7.25 -21.93
N GLU A 32 -7.77 7.08 -21.92
CA GLU A 32 -8.69 8.20 -21.77
C GLU A 32 -8.65 8.71 -20.33
N LEU A 33 -8.63 10.03 -20.14
CA LEU A 33 -8.59 10.61 -18.79
C LEU A 33 -9.81 10.22 -17.94
N ASN A 34 -10.97 9.97 -18.57
CA ASN A 34 -12.16 9.51 -17.86
C ASN A 34 -12.00 8.08 -17.35
N ASP A 35 -11.34 7.19 -18.10
CA ASP A 35 -11.01 5.84 -17.64
C ASP A 35 -10.03 5.90 -16.47
N PHE A 36 -9.05 6.80 -16.53
CA PHE A 36 -8.10 7.02 -15.44
C PHE A 36 -8.81 7.49 -14.17
N ARG A 37 -9.63 8.55 -14.27
CA ARG A 37 -10.40 9.10 -13.14
C ARG A 37 -11.34 8.07 -12.55
N PHE A 38 -12.07 7.32 -13.39
CA PHE A 38 -13.01 6.32 -12.91
C PHE A 38 -12.33 5.21 -12.08
N VAL A 39 -11.12 4.78 -12.48
CA VAL A 39 -10.31 3.85 -11.68
C VAL A 39 -9.91 4.49 -10.34
N MET A 40 -9.45 5.74 -10.34
CA MET A 40 -9.12 6.45 -9.09
C MET A 40 -10.34 6.61 -8.17
N ASP A 41 -11.49 6.96 -8.73
CA ASP A 41 -12.74 7.19 -8.00
C ASP A 41 -13.20 5.91 -7.29
N VAL A 42 -13.19 4.78 -7.99
CA VAL A 42 -13.61 3.50 -7.40
C VAL A 42 -12.62 3.00 -6.36
N HIS A 43 -11.32 2.98 -6.69
CA HIS A 43 -10.32 2.34 -5.83
C HIS A 43 -9.89 3.26 -4.68
N LEU A 44 -9.36 4.44 -5.00
CA LEU A 44 -8.82 5.35 -3.99
C LEU A 44 -9.96 6.08 -3.26
N MET A 45 -10.80 6.80 -4.00
CA MET A 45 -11.84 7.61 -3.36
C MET A 45 -12.90 6.74 -2.68
N GLY A 46 -13.23 5.59 -3.24
CA GLY A 46 -14.06 4.58 -2.58
C GLY A 46 -13.51 4.18 -1.21
N ALA A 47 -12.21 3.85 -1.14
CA ALA A 47 -11.55 3.53 0.13
C ALA A 47 -11.53 4.73 1.10
N VAL A 48 -11.27 5.95 0.61
CA VAL A 48 -11.31 7.19 1.40
C VAL A 48 -12.69 7.40 2.01
N HIS A 49 -13.76 7.29 1.21
CA HIS A 49 -15.13 7.49 1.69
C HIS A 49 -15.54 6.45 2.72
N CYS A 50 -15.28 5.17 2.46
CA CYS A 50 -15.60 4.09 3.39
C CYS A 50 -14.82 4.22 4.70
N THR A 51 -13.52 4.52 4.61
CA THR A 51 -12.66 4.66 5.78
C THR A 51 -13.05 5.87 6.63
N ARG A 52 -13.31 7.02 5.99
CA ARG A 52 -13.79 8.22 6.68
C ARG A 52 -15.12 7.96 7.40
N ALA A 53 -16.01 7.18 6.80
CA ALA A 53 -17.32 6.88 7.40
C ALA A 53 -17.23 6.00 8.66
N VAL A 54 -16.16 5.22 8.85
CA VAL A 54 -15.95 4.38 10.05
C VAL A 54 -14.94 4.97 11.04
N TRP A 55 -14.18 5.99 10.63
CA TRP A 55 -13.03 6.48 11.38
C TRP A 55 -13.37 6.97 12.79
N ASP A 56 -14.33 7.87 12.93
CA ASP A 56 -14.70 8.41 14.24
C ASP A 56 -15.37 7.35 15.13
N ILE A 57 -16.14 6.42 14.53
CA ILE A 57 -16.71 5.26 15.23
C ILE A 57 -15.59 4.40 15.85
N MET A 58 -14.53 4.12 15.08
CA MET A 58 -13.38 3.36 15.57
C MET A 58 -12.58 4.14 16.64
N ARG A 59 -12.41 5.45 16.46
CA ARG A 59 -11.69 6.31 17.41
C ARG A 59 -12.37 6.37 18.77
N GLU A 60 -13.68 6.61 18.79
CA GLU A 60 -14.47 6.69 20.03
C GLU A 60 -14.42 5.38 20.83
N ARG A 61 -14.25 4.26 20.14
CA ARG A 61 -14.17 2.91 20.75
C ARG A 61 -12.75 2.45 21.06
N ASN A 62 -11.74 3.21 20.64
CA ASN A 62 -10.33 2.81 20.71
C ASN A 62 -10.08 1.41 20.13
N TYR A 63 -10.70 1.11 18.98
CA TYR A 63 -10.46 -0.13 18.25
C TYR A 63 -10.85 0.02 16.78
N GLY A 64 -9.98 -0.40 15.87
CA GLY A 64 -10.32 -0.55 14.45
C GLY A 64 -9.31 -1.37 13.67
N ARG A 65 -9.78 -2.15 12.68
CA ARG A 65 -8.93 -2.87 11.74
C ARG A 65 -9.35 -2.53 10.31
N ILE A 66 -8.46 -1.90 9.56
CA ILE A 66 -8.73 -1.50 8.18
C ILE A 66 -7.74 -2.20 7.25
N VAL A 67 -8.28 -2.93 6.27
CA VAL A 67 -7.49 -3.58 5.22
C VAL A 67 -7.76 -2.87 3.90
N MET A 68 -6.70 -2.40 3.26
CA MET A 68 -6.73 -1.81 1.92
C MET A 68 -6.27 -2.84 0.89
N THR A 69 -7.02 -3.07 -0.19
CA THR A 69 -6.57 -3.97 -1.25
C THR A 69 -5.69 -3.23 -2.26
N THR A 70 -4.36 -3.38 -2.14
CA THR A 70 -3.38 -2.96 -3.16
C THR A 70 -3.19 -4.06 -4.23
N SER A 71 -2.10 -4.06 -4.99
CA SER A 71 -1.76 -5.11 -5.96
C SER A 71 -0.27 -5.12 -6.30
N SER A 72 0.21 -6.20 -6.90
CA SER A 72 1.56 -6.24 -7.52
C SER A 72 1.72 -5.15 -8.59
N SER A 73 0.67 -4.86 -9.37
CA SER A 73 0.69 -3.74 -10.34
C SER A 73 0.87 -2.37 -9.67
N GLY A 74 0.36 -2.19 -8.45
CA GLY A 74 0.61 -0.99 -7.65
C GLY A 74 2.01 -0.93 -7.09
N LEU A 75 2.52 -2.04 -6.57
CA LEU A 75 3.82 -2.10 -5.91
C LEU A 75 5.00 -2.09 -6.90
N TYR A 76 4.84 -2.74 -8.05
CA TYR A 76 5.95 -3.05 -8.97
C TYR A 76 5.67 -2.59 -10.41
N GLY A 77 4.48 -2.08 -10.70
CA GLY A 77 4.05 -1.71 -12.04
C GLY A 77 3.57 -2.90 -12.87
N ASN A 78 2.71 -2.61 -13.87
CA ASN A 78 2.32 -3.58 -14.88
C ASN A 78 1.97 -2.84 -16.19
N PHE A 79 2.36 -3.42 -17.33
CA PHE A 79 2.16 -2.78 -18.63
C PHE A 79 0.67 -2.60 -18.92
N GLY A 80 0.28 -1.41 -19.38
CA GLY A 80 -1.12 -1.10 -19.67
C GLY A 80 -2.00 -0.79 -18.45
N GLN A 81 -1.42 -0.71 -17.25
CA GLN A 81 -2.15 -0.51 -16.00
C GLN A 81 -1.71 0.75 -15.25
N SER A 82 -1.38 1.83 -15.96
CA SER A 82 -0.92 3.09 -15.34
C SER A 82 -1.94 3.70 -14.35
N ASN A 83 -3.23 3.69 -14.70
CA ASN A 83 -4.32 4.11 -13.81
C ASN A 83 -4.48 3.19 -12.60
N TYR A 84 -4.54 1.88 -12.84
CA TYR A 84 -4.74 0.87 -11.80
C TYR A 84 -3.54 0.82 -10.84
N GLY A 85 -2.32 0.79 -11.36
CA GLY A 85 -1.09 0.85 -10.57
C GLY A 85 -1.02 2.11 -9.71
N ALA A 86 -1.32 3.28 -10.29
CA ALA A 86 -1.38 4.53 -9.53
C ALA A 86 -2.43 4.47 -8.39
N ALA A 87 -3.65 4.01 -8.68
CA ALA A 87 -4.70 3.89 -7.67
C ALA A 87 -4.33 2.93 -6.54
N LYS A 88 -3.73 1.76 -6.88
CA LYS A 88 -3.34 0.75 -5.91
C LYS A 88 -2.14 1.20 -5.06
N MET A 89 -1.17 1.90 -5.63
CA MET A 89 -0.08 2.48 -4.84
C MET A 89 -0.55 3.64 -3.95
N ALA A 90 -1.54 4.41 -4.38
CA ALA A 90 -2.13 5.45 -3.55
C ALA A 90 -2.78 4.89 -2.27
N LEU A 91 -3.35 3.68 -2.32
CA LEU A 91 -3.85 2.99 -1.12
C LEU A 91 -2.74 2.64 -0.12
N VAL A 92 -1.54 2.32 -0.61
CA VAL A 92 -0.36 2.14 0.24
C VAL A 92 -0.01 3.46 0.91
N GLY A 93 0.06 4.56 0.16
CA GLY A 93 0.32 5.90 0.72
C GLY A 93 -0.73 6.35 1.75
N LEU A 94 -2.01 6.07 1.49
CA LEU A 94 -3.10 6.34 2.42
C LEU A 94 -2.93 5.53 3.71
N MET A 95 -2.65 4.22 3.59
CA MET A 95 -2.39 3.35 4.73
C MET A 95 -1.21 3.86 5.58
N GLN A 96 -0.09 4.27 4.96
CA GLN A 96 1.09 4.77 5.70
C GLN A 96 0.73 5.89 6.67
N THR A 97 -0.12 6.83 6.23
CA THR A 97 -0.54 7.98 7.03
C THR A 97 -1.57 7.58 8.08
N LEU A 98 -2.61 6.83 7.70
CA LEU A 98 -3.67 6.43 8.62
C LEU A 98 -3.17 5.50 9.73
N SER A 99 -2.16 4.66 9.48
CA SER A 99 -1.53 3.85 10.52
C SER A 99 -0.87 4.70 11.61
N ILE A 100 -0.38 5.90 11.27
CA ILE A 100 0.19 6.85 12.23
C ILE A 100 -0.91 7.59 12.97
N GLU A 101 -1.91 8.12 12.26
CA GLU A 101 -3.03 8.85 12.85
C GLU A 101 -3.87 7.97 13.80
N GLY A 102 -4.06 6.69 13.44
CA GLY A 102 -4.85 5.73 14.18
C GLY A 102 -4.16 5.09 15.39
N ALA A 103 -2.84 5.25 15.52
CA ALA A 103 -2.03 4.50 16.50
C ALA A 103 -2.48 4.72 17.96
N ARG A 104 -2.90 5.94 18.31
CA ARG A 104 -3.36 6.26 19.68
C ARG A 104 -4.69 5.63 20.05
N ASN A 105 -5.48 5.19 19.07
CA ASN A 105 -6.83 4.66 19.25
C ASN A 105 -6.91 3.16 18.91
N ASP A 106 -5.78 2.43 18.89
CA ASP A 106 -5.68 1.04 18.40
C ASP A 106 -6.40 0.81 17.07
N ILE A 107 -6.27 1.77 16.14
CA ILE A 107 -6.72 1.62 14.77
C ILE A 107 -5.51 1.18 13.93
N ARG A 108 -5.56 -0.05 13.43
CA ARG A 108 -4.50 -0.63 12.60
C ARG A 108 -4.94 -0.63 11.16
N VAL A 109 -4.10 -0.09 10.30
CA VAL A 109 -4.34 -0.03 8.85
C VAL A 109 -3.23 -0.80 8.14
N ASN A 110 -3.60 -1.70 7.25
CA ASN A 110 -2.68 -2.55 6.51
C ASN A 110 -3.10 -2.65 5.03
N CYS A 111 -2.16 -3.02 4.17
CA CYS A 111 -2.39 -3.32 2.77
C CYS A 111 -2.27 -4.83 2.50
N LEU A 112 -3.14 -5.33 1.62
CA LEU A 112 -3.08 -6.67 1.06
C LEU A 112 -2.90 -6.58 -0.46
N ALA A 113 -1.87 -7.23 -0.99
CA ALA A 113 -1.59 -7.41 -2.41
C ALA A 113 -1.94 -8.85 -2.81
N PRO A 114 -3.19 -9.13 -3.21
CA PRO A 114 -3.60 -10.48 -3.55
C PRO A 114 -3.10 -10.89 -4.94
N THR A 115 -2.66 -12.15 -5.04
CA THR A 115 -2.52 -12.88 -6.29
C THR A 115 -3.57 -13.98 -6.29
N ALA A 116 -4.72 -13.68 -6.86
CA ALA A 116 -5.80 -14.63 -7.05
C ALA A 116 -6.24 -14.60 -8.50
N HIS A 117 -6.70 -15.74 -8.96
CA HIS A 117 -7.33 -15.84 -10.26
C HIS A 117 -8.71 -15.18 -10.20
N THR A 118 -9.07 -14.46 -11.26
CA THR A 118 -10.42 -13.89 -11.42
C THR A 118 -11.01 -14.39 -12.73
N ARG A 119 -12.32 -14.23 -12.94
CA ARG A 119 -13.02 -14.52 -14.22
C ARG A 119 -12.30 -14.01 -15.48
N MET A 120 -11.41 -13.02 -15.34
CA MET A 120 -10.63 -12.44 -16.44
C MET A 120 -9.42 -13.28 -16.89
N THR A 121 -8.96 -14.25 -16.10
CA THR A 121 -7.73 -15.03 -16.36
C THR A 121 -8.00 -16.51 -16.68
N GLU A 122 -9.28 -16.93 -16.76
CA GLU A 122 -9.74 -18.34 -16.68
C GLU A 122 -9.24 -19.21 -17.84
N ASP A 123 -9.14 -18.62 -19.03
CA ASP A 123 -8.69 -19.34 -20.23
C ASP A 123 -7.18 -19.26 -20.51
N LEU A 124 -6.41 -18.59 -19.63
CA LEU A 124 -4.99 -18.26 -19.89
C LEU A 124 -3.99 -19.16 -19.16
N MET A 125 -4.42 -20.03 -18.25
CA MET A 125 -3.51 -20.79 -17.37
C MET A 125 -3.89 -22.28 -17.25
N PRO A 126 -2.90 -23.18 -17.01
CA PRO A 126 -3.18 -24.58 -16.74
C PRO A 126 -4.07 -24.77 -15.49
N PRO A 127 -4.95 -25.79 -15.44
CA PRO A 127 -5.89 -26.00 -14.33
C PRO A 127 -5.24 -26.06 -12.94
N GLN A 128 -4.04 -26.63 -12.84
CA GLN A 128 -3.27 -26.69 -11.59
C GLN A 128 -2.85 -25.32 -11.07
N VAL A 129 -2.56 -24.37 -11.97
CA VAL A 129 -2.20 -22.98 -11.61
C VAL A 129 -3.46 -22.22 -11.17
N LEU A 130 -4.57 -22.43 -11.88
CA LEU A 130 -5.88 -21.86 -11.49
C LEU A 130 -6.29 -22.30 -10.10
N ALA A 131 -6.17 -23.60 -9.80
CA ALA A 131 -6.49 -24.16 -8.49
C ALA A 131 -5.60 -23.60 -7.36
N ALA A 132 -4.32 -23.38 -7.63
CA ALA A 132 -3.43 -22.75 -6.66
C ALA A 132 -3.83 -21.29 -6.39
N LEU A 133 -4.26 -20.56 -7.41
CA LEU A 133 -4.67 -19.15 -7.31
C LEU A 133 -6.11 -18.94 -6.82
N ALA A 134 -6.69 -19.93 -6.15
CA ALA A 134 -8.02 -19.83 -5.58
C ALA A 134 -8.09 -18.67 -4.53
N PRO A 135 -9.20 -17.93 -4.45
CA PRO A 135 -9.35 -16.83 -3.49
C PRO A 135 -9.08 -17.23 -2.03
N GLU A 136 -9.36 -18.49 -1.67
CA GLU A 136 -9.10 -19.08 -0.36
C GLU A 136 -7.62 -19.01 0.03
N ALA A 137 -6.70 -19.01 -0.94
CA ALA A 137 -5.26 -18.88 -0.69
C ALA A 137 -4.86 -17.47 -0.20
N VAL A 138 -5.74 -16.47 -0.33
CA VAL A 138 -5.53 -15.09 0.12
C VAL A 138 -6.18 -14.83 1.48
N VAL A 139 -7.25 -15.57 1.80
CA VAL A 139 -8.08 -15.35 2.99
C VAL A 139 -7.27 -15.37 4.30
N PRO A 140 -6.30 -16.28 4.53
CA PRO A 140 -5.50 -16.27 5.76
C PRO A 140 -4.78 -14.95 6.00
N ALA A 141 -4.16 -14.36 4.97
CA ALA A 141 -3.50 -13.06 5.10
C ALA A 141 -4.50 -11.96 5.44
N MET A 142 -5.66 -11.92 4.77
CA MET A 142 -6.71 -10.95 5.07
C MET A 142 -7.19 -11.06 6.52
N LEU A 143 -7.43 -12.28 7.01
CA LEU A 143 -7.86 -12.52 8.40
C LEU A 143 -6.80 -12.07 9.41
N VAL A 144 -5.51 -12.34 9.16
CA VAL A 144 -4.43 -11.86 10.03
C VAL A 144 -4.39 -10.33 10.07
N LEU A 145 -4.49 -9.66 8.92
CA LEU A 145 -4.48 -8.20 8.82
C LEU A 145 -5.73 -7.54 9.43
N ALA A 146 -6.82 -8.29 9.60
CA ALA A 146 -8.08 -7.85 10.20
C ALA A 146 -8.29 -8.31 11.65
N SER A 147 -7.37 -9.13 12.19
CA SER A 147 -7.50 -9.71 13.53
C SER A 147 -7.24 -8.70 14.65
N GLU A 148 -7.66 -9.01 15.88
CA GLU A 148 -7.30 -8.22 17.07
C GLU A 148 -5.78 -8.09 17.22
N GLY A 149 -5.03 -9.15 16.90
CA GLY A 149 -3.57 -9.19 16.89
C GLY A 149 -2.92 -8.66 15.62
N ALA A 150 -3.66 -8.02 14.71
CA ALA A 150 -3.14 -7.61 13.41
C ALA A 150 -1.86 -6.77 13.52
N PRO A 151 -0.92 -6.86 12.58
CA PRO A 151 0.14 -5.86 12.49
C PRO A 151 -0.47 -4.47 12.22
N THR A 152 0.37 -3.45 12.20
CA THR A 152 0.02 -2.14 11.63
C THR A 152 1.03 -1.78 10.57
N ARG A 153 0.57 -1.06 9.55
CA ARG A 153 1.41 -0.54 8.47
C ARG A 153 2.12 -1.62 7.64
N ALA A 154 1.56 -2.83 7.62
CA ALA A 154 2.08 -3.95 6.84
C ALA A 154 1.56 -3.90 5.40
N ILE A 155 2.37 -4.37 4.45
CA ILE A 155 1.95 -4.65 3.07
C ILE A 155 2.16 -6.15 2.85
N ALA A 156 1.11 -6.95 3.02
CA ALA A 156 1.18 -8.39 2.81
C ALA A 156 0.91 -8.74 1.34
N CYS A 157 1.77 -9.56 0.74
CA CYS A 157 1.50 -10.24 -0.52
C CYS A 157 0.98 -11.65 -0.21
N ALA A 158 -0.04 -12.11 -0.92
CA ALA A 158 -0.60 -13.43 -0.68
C ALA A 158 -1.19 -14.06 -1.95
N GLY A 159 -0.95 -15.34 -2.16
CA GLY A 159 -1.52 -16.11 -3.27
C GLY A 159 -0.85 -17.47 -3.40
N ALA A 160 -1.54 -18.48 -3.93
CA ALA A 160 -0.99 -19.85 -4.08
C ALA A 160 -0.45 -20.49 -2.78
N GLY A 161 -0.91 -20.02 -1.62
CA GLY A 161 -0.41 -20.46 -0.30
C GLY A 161 0.93 -19.82 0.11
N GLY A 162 1.49 -18.92 -0.71
CA GLY A 162 2.62 -18.06 -0.38
C GLY A 162 2.17 -16.78 0.33
N TYR A 163 3.02 -16.29 1.23
CA TYR A 163 2.81 -15.07 1.99
C TYR A 163 4.14 -14.32 2.13
N GLU A 164 4.18 -13.08 1.67
CA GLU A 164 5.36 -12.22 1.74
C GLU A 164 5.01 -10.85 2.34
N ALA A 165 6.02 -10.11 2.78
CA ALA A 165 5.88 -8.71 3.17
C ALA A 165 6.65 -7.82 2.20
N ALA A 166 5.97 -6.81 1.65
CA ALA A 166 6.60 -5.74 0.89
C ALA A 166 6.88 -4.53 1.80
N HIS A 167 7.91 -3.75 1.46
CA HIS A 167 8.35 -2.61 2.24
C HIS A 167 8.63 -1.40 1.35
N ILE A 168 8.34 -0.20 1.86
CA ILE A 168 8.86 1.07 1.30
C ILE A 168 10.11 1.40 2.10
N THR A 169 11.28 1.22 1.49
CA THR A 169 12.58 1.33 2.15
C THR A 169 13.32 2.60 1.74
N LEU A 170 14.36 2.93 2.51
CA LEU A 170 15.28 4.04 2.27
C LEU A 170 16.72 3.52 2.44
N THR A 171 17.55 3.72 1.40
CA THR A 171 18.97 3.35 1.42
C THR A 171 19.77 4.23 2.39
N GLN A 172 21.02 3.86 2.64
CA GLN A 172 21.92 4.68 3.45
C GLN A 172 22.24 6.01 2.77
N GLY A 173 22.41 6.00 1.44
CA GLY A 173 22.72 7.18 0.63
C GLY A 173 24.04 7.86 1.01
N VAL A 174 24.30 9.02 0.40
CA VAL A 174 25.58 9.75 0.56
C VAL A 174 25.33 11.22 0.89
N HIS A 175 26.36 11.91 1.40
CA HIS A 175 26.38 13.36 1.54
C HIS A 175 27.52 13.93 0.69
N LEU A 176 27.19 14.89 -0.20
CA LEU A 176 28.13 15.47 -1.17
C LEU A 176 28.28 17.00 -1.02
N GLY A 177 27.60 17.61 -0.04
CA GLY A 177 27.60 19.06 0.14
C GLY A 177 26.73 19.81 -0.90
N LEU A 178 27.08 21.09 -1.14
CA LEU A 178 26.32 22.03 -1.99
C LEU A 178 27.20 22.70 -3.05
N GLY A 179 28.34 22.09 -3.39
CA GLY A 179 29.28 22.60 -4.40
C GLY A 179 28.69 22.59 -5.82
N PRO A 180 29.26 23.39 -6.74
CA PRO A 180 28.78 23.47 -8.13
C PRO A 180 28.96 22.16 -8.93
N ASP A 181 29.85 21.27 -8.48
CA ASP A 181 30.17 19.97 -9.09
C ASP A 181 29.43 18.78 -8.44
N VAL A 182 28.55 19.04 -7.46
CA VAL A 182 27.74 18.01 -6.79
C VAL A 182 26.89 17.18 -7.75
N PRO A 183 26.26 17.73 -8.82
CA PRO A 183 25.53 16.92 -9.79
C PRO A 183 26.40 15.83 -10.44
N GLU A 184 27.64 16.17 -10.83
CA GLU A 184 28.60 15.23 -11.42
C GLU A 184 29.08 14.19 -10.40
N GLN A 185 29.37 14.62 -9.18
CA GLN A 185 29.72 13.71 -8.09
C GLN A 185 28.57 12.76 -7.75
N LEU A 186 27.32 13.24 -7.76
CA LEU A 186 26.14 12.41 -7.52
C LEU A 186 25.96 11.37 -8.63
N ALA A 187 26.18 11.75 -9.89
CA ALA A 187 26.14 10.82 -11.01
C ALA A 187 27.21 9.71 -10.86
N GLN A 188 28.42 10.06 -10.42
CA GLN A 188 29.49 9.09 -10.16
C GLN A 188 29.19 8.20 -8.94
N ALA A 189 28.51 8.72 -7.92
CA ALA A 189 28.15 8.01 -6.70
C ALA A 189 26.82 7.25 -6.79
N TRP A 190 26.14 7.22 -7.94
CA TRP A 190 24.78 6.73 -8.05
C TRP A 190 24.62 5.27 -7.61
N ASP A 191 25.56 4.39 -7.97
CA ASP A 191 25.55 2.99 -7.53
C ASP A 191 25.60 2.87 -6.00
N HIS A 192 26.33 3.75 -5.32
CA HIS A 192 26.37 3.80 -3.86
C HIS A 192 25.06 4.36 -3.26
N VAL A 193 24.42 5.33 -3.91
CA VAL A 193 23.10 5.83 -3.50
C VAL A 193 22.03 4.74 -3.59
N CYS A 194 22.11 3.90 -4.62
CA CYS A 194 21.20 2.79 -4.87
C CYS A 194 21.54 1.51 -4.08
N ASP A 195 22.65 1.46 -3.36
CA ASP A 195 23.03 0.31 -2.54
C ASP A 195 21.98 0.08 -1.44
N ARG A 196 21.39 -1.11 -1.44
CA ARG A 196 20.34 -1.53 -0.50
C ARG A 196 20.89 -2.18 0.76
N THR A 197 22.22 -2.30 0.88
CA THR A 197 22.88 -2.77 2.10
C THR A 197 22.43 -1.90 3.27
N ASP A 198 21.93 -2.54 4.32
CA ASP A 198 21.39 -1.89 5.52
C ASP A 198 20.27 -0.87 5.27
N GLU A 199 19.50 -0.97 4.18
CA GLU A 199 18.33 -0.12 3.99
C GLU A 199 17.35 -0.24 5.16
N VAL A 200 16.62 0.84 5.45
CA VAL A 200 15.66 0.86 6.55
C VAL A 200 14.24 1.05 6.03
N VAL A 201 13.26 0.69 6.84
CA VAL A 201 11.87 1.12 6.65
C VAL A 201 11.61 2.31 7.56
N PRO A 202 11.52 3.55 7.05
CA PRO A 202 11.30 4.72 7.87
C PRO A 202 10.00 4.64 8.68
N GLU A 203 10.04 5.05 9.95
CA GLU A 203 8.84 5.10 10.80
C GLU A 203 7.85 6.19 10.39
N ASN A 204 8.30 7.25 9.74
CA ASN A 204 7.48 8.32 9.18
C ASN A 204 8.35 9.19 8.27
N GLY A 205 7.75 10.19 7.63
CA GLY A 205 8.47 11.07 6.69
C GLY A 205 9.61 11.89 7.29
N SER A 206 9.59 12.20 8.61
CA SER A 206 10.64 13.01 9.24
C SER A 206 11.97 12.27 9.42
N VAL A 207 11.95 10.94 9.37
CA VAL A 207 13.16 10.10 9.49
C VAL A 207 14.13 10.36 8.34
N GLN A 208 13.62 10.60 7.12
CA GLN A 208 14.47 10.94 5.98
C GLN A 208 15.26 12.23 6.24
N GLY A 209 14.57 13.32 6.57
CA GLY A 209 15.21 14.62 6.83
C GLY A 209 16.19 14.57 8.01
N SER A 210 15.84 13.85 9.08
CA SER A 210 16.73 13.64 10.23
C SER A 210 18.04 12.95 9.83
N ARG A 211 17.97 11.95 8.94
CA ARG A 211 19.15 11.22 8.44
C ARG A 211 20.01 12.08 7.52
N GLU A 212 19.38 12.88 6.65
CA GLU A 212 20.08 13.83 5.78
C GLU A 212 20.85 14.87 6.60
N ILE A 213 20.21 15.44 7.62
CA ILE A 213 20.85 16.39 8.56
C ILE A 213 21.99 15.71 9.33
N ALA A 214 21.79 14.50 9.83
CA ALA A 214 22.82 13.77 10.57
C ALA A 214 24.08 13.55 9.71
N LYS A 215 23.93 13.19 8.43
CA LYS A 215 25.04 13.06 7.49
C LYS A 215 25.76 14.38 7.26
N ALA A 216 25.01 15.48 7.08
CA ALA A 216 25.60 16.81 6.93
C ALA A 216 26.39 17.25 8.19
N MET A 217 25.85 17.00 9.39
CA MET A 217 26.53 17.33 10.65
C MET A 217 27.78 16.47 10.88
N ALA A 218 27.76 15.21 10.45
CA ALA A 218 28.93 14.32 10.54
C ALA A 218 30.05 14.76 9.58
N ALA A 219 29.71 15.22 8.37
CA ALA A 219 30.67 15.71 7.38
C ALA A 219 31.30 17.07 7.73
N ALA A 220 30.65 17.85 8.62
CA ALA A 220 31.14 19.15 9.08
C ALA A 220 32.11 19.06 10.28
N ARG A 221 32.37 17.85 10.80
CA ARG A 221 33.33 17.57 11.89
C ARG A 221 34.68 17.17 11.32
#